data_AF-A0A1I6KED4-F1
#
_entry.id   AF-A0A1I6KED4-F1
#
_cell.length_a   1.000
_cell.length_b   1.000
_cell.length_c   1.000
_cell.angle_alpha   90.00
_cell.angle_beta   90.00
_cell.angle_gamma   90.00
#
_symmetry.space_group_name_H-M   'P 1'
#
loop_
_entity.id
_entity.type
_entity.pdbx_description
1 polymer ?
#
loop_
_entity_poly.entity_id
_entity_poly.type
_entity_poly.pdbx_seq_one_letter_code
_entity_poly.pdbx_strand_id
1 'polypeptide(L)'
;MSRLPGVLTAVLTVLRTADDHDVKYPAAAMAYYAFVSFLPLAVLVLAVLGESLASDLQSTTPRFLTPEAQALVYEGLTAASGRAGAAVFAVVVIAWGGANVVLGFQTAVERVEEREGDPFRHQLRAAASILGSLAIAIVLIALTSVTFALLPTGSPFAFVGHAVLLLALTVAFLPMYTVPSREVTRFVEAVPGAFIGALGWTILLTVAQVYAANAASYAIYGVLSGIILILTSLYLGAISLMLGLVVNAIRADGTEISR
;
A
#
# COMPACT_ATOMS: atom_id res chain seq x y z
N MET A 1 0.99 -36.00 -7.95
CA MET A 1 1.70 -35.40 -6.78
C MET A 1 3.06 -34.81 -7.18
N SER A 2 3.18 -34.10 -8.32
CA SER A 2 4.45 -33.57 -8.86
C SER A 2 4.58 -32.04 -8.84
N ARG A 3 3.62 -31.31 -8.25
CA ARG A 3 3.60 -29.82 -8.27
C ARG A 3 4.41 -29.16 -7.14
N LEU A 4 4.63 -29.86 -6.03
CA LEU A 4 5.37 -29.35 -4.87
C LEU A 4 6.82 -28.94 -5.19
N PRO A 5 7.63 -29.72 -5.95
CA PRO A 5 8.98 -29.27 -6.31
C PRO A 5 8.95 -28.03 -7.20
N GLY A 6 8.01 -27.92 -8.15
CA GLY A 6 7.91 -26.78 -9.06
C GLY A 6 7.51 -25.46 -8.37
N VAL A 7 6.57 -25.51 -7.42
CA VAL A 7 6.17 -24.33 -6.63
C VAL A 7 7.31 -23.87 -5.72
N LEU A 8 7.99 -24.80 -5.05
CA LEU A 8 9.16 -24.49 -4.23
C LEU A 8 10.28 -23.86 -5.05
N THR A 9 10.58 -24.40 -6.23
CA THR A 9 11.56 -23.81 -7.13
C THR A 9 11.14 -22.41 -7.55
N ALA A 10 9.89 -22.18 -7.94
CA ALA A 10 9.41 -20.86 -8.32
C ALA A 10 9.52 -19.84 -7.18
N VAL A 11 9.11 -20.22 -5.95
CA VAL A 11 9.23 -19.36 -4.76
C VAL A 11 10.70 -19.05 -4.47
N LEU A 12 11.57 -20.06 -4.51
CA LEU A 12 13.01 -19.87 -4.28
C LEU A 12 13.65 -18.99 -5.35
N THR A 13 13.25 -19.13 -6.61
CA THR A 13 13.70 -18.24 -7.69
C THR A 13 13.28 -16.81 -7.40
N VAL A 14 12.01 -16.56 -7.10
CA VAL A 14 11.53 -15.21 -6.78
C VAL A 14 12.28 -14.60 -5.58
N LEU A 15 12.49 -15.37 -4.52
CA LEU A 15 13.21 -14.90 -3.33
C LEU A 15 14.69 -14.60 -3.63
N ARG A 16 15.36 -15.43 -4.44
CA ARG A 16 16.74 -15.19 -4.86
C ARG A 16 16.83 -13.98 -5.76
N THR A 17 16.00 -13.89 -6.80
CA THR A 17 15.98 -12.74 -7.72
C THR A 17 15.67 -11.43 -6.99
N ALA A 18 14.78 -11.45 -5.98
CA ALA A 18 14.53 -10.29 -5.14
C ALA A 18 15.74 -9.86 -4.29
N ASP A 19 16.55 -10.83 -3.84
CA ASP A 19 17.80 -10.58 -3.11
C ASP A 19 18.90 -10.07 -4.06
N ASP A 20 19.05 -10.71 -5.23
CA ASP A 20 20.04 -10.37 -6.26
C ASP A 20 19.85 -8.93 -6.78
N HIS A 21 18.60 -8.49 -6.95
CA HIS A 21 18.26 -7.13 -7.40
C HIS A 21 18.10 -6.12 -6.25
N ASP A 22 18.42 -6.52 -5.01
CA ASP A 22 18.36 -5.67 -3.81
C ASP A 22 17.04 -4.89 -3.67
N VAL A 23 15.89 -5.54 -3.93
CA VAL A 23 14.59 -4.86 -3.93
C VAL A 23 14.10 -4.49 -2.53
N LYS A 24 14.78 -5.00 -1.49
CA LYS A 24 14.51 -4.70 -0.08
C LYS A 24 14.84 -3.25 0.27
N TYR A 25 15.93 -2.70 -0.29
CA TYR A 25 16.35 -1.35 0.02
C TYR A 25 15.37 -0.29 -0.53
N PRO A 26 14.97 -0.32 -1.82
CA PRO A 26 13.94 0.57 -2.33
C PRO A 26 12.58 0.39 -1.64
N ALA A 27 12.23 -0.85 -1.24
CA ALA A 27 11.03 -1.11 -0.44
C ALA A 27 11.07 -0.44 0.94
N ALA A 28 12.22 -0.48 1.62
CA ALA A 28 12.41 0.18 2.91
C ALA A 28 12.27 1.70 2.79
N ALA A 29 12.88 2.29 1.76
CA ALA A 29 12.73 3.72 1.46
C ALA A 29 11.26 4.07 1.20
N MET A 30 10.60 3.33 0.30
CA MET A 30 9.18 3.50 -0.01
C MET A 30 8.31 3.44 1.26
N ALA A 31 8.54 2.47 2.14
CA ALA A 31 7.80 2.32 3.38
C ALA A 31 8.02 3.50 4.35
N TYR A 32 9.25 3.97 4.50
CA TYR A 32 9.57 5.16 5.31
C TYR A 32 8.83 6.40 4.81
N TYR A 33 8.90 6.68 3.50
CA TYR A 33 8.24 7.87 2.94
C TYR A 33 6.71 7.77 2.94
N ALA A 34 6.16 6.57 2.77
CA ALA A 34 4.73 6.31 2.97
C ALA A 34 4.32 6.57 4.43
N PHE A 35 5.12 6.11 5.41
CA PHE A 35 4.87 6.33 6.83
C PHE A 35 4.91 7.82 7.20
N VAL A 36 5.93 8.56 6.74
CA VAL A 36 6.04 10.01 6.98
C VAL A 36 4.85 10.77 6.37
N SER A 37 4.32 10.32 5.24
CA SER A 37 3.16 10.92 4.58
C SER A 37 1.82 10.54 5.24
N PHE A 38 1.79 9.51 6.07
CA PHE A 38 0.56 8.93 6.61
C PHE A 38 -0.23 9.91 7.50
N LEU A 39 0.43 10.50 8.50
CA LEU A 39 -0.20 11.46 9.42
C LEU A 39 -0.68 12.73 8.71
N PRO A 40 0.15 13.41 7.88
CA PRO A 40 -0.32 14.56 7.11
C PRO A 40 -1.51 14.25 6.20
N LEU A 41 -1.51 13.07 5.57
CA LEU A 41 -2.62 12.64 4.72
C LEU A 41 -3.90 12.47 5.54
N ALA A 42 -3.81 11.83 6.71
CA ALA A 42 -4.96 11.68 7.61
C ALA A 42 -5.53 13.04 8.03
N VAL A 43 -4.68 14.03 8.34
CA VAL A 43 -5.11 15.39 8.66
C VAL A 43 -5.83 16.05 7.49
N LEU A 44 -5.30 15.96 6.27
CA LEU A 44 -5.98 16.51 5.08
C LEU A 44 -7.32 15.84 4.81
N VAL A 45 -7.38 14.50 4.92
CA VAL A 45 -8.63 13.75 4.75
C VAL A 45 -9.66 14.20 5.78
N LEU A 46 -9.28 14.33 7.05
CA LEU A 46 -10.17 14.82 8.10
C LEU A 46 -10.54 16.29 7.91
N ALA A 47 -9.65 17.13 7.37
CA ALA A 47 -9.96 18.53 7.08
C ALA A 47 -10.98 18.67 5.95
N VAL A 48 -10.91 17.82 4.93
CA VAL A 48 -11.84 17.81 3.79
C VAL A 48 -13.18 17.16 4.18
N LEU A 49 -13.14 16.04 4.91
CA LEU A 49 -14.34 15.31 5.30
C LEU A 49 -15.01 15.88 6.56
N GLY A 50 -14.28 16.67 7.36
CA GLY A 50 -14.61 17.02 8.74
C GLY A 50 -15.93 17.74 8.94
N GLU A 51 -16.41 18.54 7.99
CA GLU A 51 -17.75 19.15 8.12
C GLU A 51 -18.87 18.11 7.96
N SER A 52 -18.66 17.06 7.15
CA SER A 52 -19.59 15.94 6.97
C SER A 52 -19.42 14.81 7.98
N LEU A 53 -18.20 14.61 8.50
CA LEU A 53 -17.87 13.58 9.49
C LEU A 53 -18.10 14.06 10.92
N ALA A 54 -17.99 15.37 11.23
CA ALA A 54 -18.16 15.88 12.60
C ALA A 54 -19.59 15.75 13.15
N SER A 55 -20.61 15.74 12.27
CA SER A 55 -21.99 15.43 12.69
C SER A 55 -22.18 13.96 13.06
N ASP A 56 -21.45 13.04 12.42
CA ASP A 56 -21.56 11.59 12.67
C ASP A 56 -20.59 11.09 13.75
N LEU A 57 -19.38 11.69 13.86
CA LEU A 57 -18.32 11.30 14.81
C LEU A 57 -18.65 11.64 16.27
N GLN A 58 -19.55 12.59 16.55
CA GLN A 58 -20.06 12.82 17.91
C GLN A 58 -20.87 11.62 18.45
N SER A 59 -21.41 10.78 17.56
CA SER A 59 -22.19 9.58 17.92
C SER A 59 -21.39 8.29 17.82
N THR A 60 -20.32 8.28 17.02
CA THR A 60 -19.53 7.08 16.69
C THR A 60 -18.04 7.42 16.67
N THR A 61 -17.49 7.89 17.81
CA THR A 61 -16.03 7.94 17.94
C THR A 61 -15.49 6.51 17.82
N PRO A 62 -14.65 6.21 16.81
CA PRO A 62 -14.13 4.86 16.65
C PRO A 62 -13.20 4.55 17.83
N ARG A 63 -13.47 3.47 18.56
CA ARG A 63 -12.63 2.92 19.65
C ARG A 63 -11.21 2.49 19.23
N PHE A 64 -10.75 2.87 18.03
CA PHE A 64 -9.49 2.46 17.44
C PHE A 64 -8.35 3.45 17.69
N LEU A 65 -8.64 4.69 18.11
CA LEU A 65 -7.65 5.68 18.52
C LEU A 65 -7.65 5.79 20.04
N THR A 66 -6.45 5.77 20.65
CA THR A 66 -6.32 6.05 22.10
C THR A 66 -6.81 7.48 22.40
N PRO A 67 -7.22 7.78 23.65
CA PRO A 67 -7.66 9.12 24.03
C PRO A 67 -6.65 10.22 23.65
N GLU A 68 -5.35 9.91 23.70
CA GLU A 68 -4.28 10.83 23.32
C GLU A 68 -4.24 11.09 21.80
N ALA A 69 -4.43 10.04 20.98
CA ALA A 69 -4.50 10.20 19.53
C ALA A 69 -5.77 10.95 19.10
N GLN A 70 -6.89 10.75 19.80
CA GLN A 70 -8.12 11.54 19.60
C GLN A 70 -7.90 13.00 19.99
N ALA A 71 -7.23 13.27 21.11
CA ALA A 71 -6.91 14.62 21.54
C ALA A 71 -6.00 15.36 20.55
N LEU A 72 -4.96 14.71 20.03
CA LEU A 72 -4.07 15.29 19.01
C LEU A 72 -4.80 15.58 17.69
N VAL A 73 -5.70 14.69 17.28
CA VAL A 73 -6.55 14.89 16.09
C VAL A 73 -7.53 16.04 16.33
N TYR A 74 -8.19 16.07 17.49
CA TYR A 74 -9.15 17.11 17.84
C TYR A 74 -8.47 18.48 17.95
N GLU A 75 -7.32 18.57 18.62
CA GLU A 75 -6.52 19.78 18.74
C GLU A 75 -6.07 20.30 17.37
N GLY A 76 -5.64 19.40 16.47
CA GLY A 76 -5.34 19.72 15.08
C GLY A 76 -6.56 20.20 14.27
N LEU A 77 -7.77 19.72 14.59
CA LEU A 77 -9.03 20.11 13.93
C LEU A 77 -9.63 21.41 14.48
N THR A 78 -9.40 21.72 15.77
CA THR A 78 -9.97 22.90 16.45
C THR A 78 -9.04 24.10 16.54
N ALA A 79 -7.74 23.95 16.26
CA ALA A 79 -6.80 25.07 16.22
C ALA A 79 -7.13 26.03 15.06
N ALA A 80 -7.92 27.06 15.35
CA ALA A 80 -8.32 28.09 14.39
C ALA A 80 -7.14 28.95 13.89
N SER A 81 -6.06 29.05 14.68
CA SER A 81 -4.80 29.69 14.29
C SER A 81 -3.80 28.64 13.80
N GLY A 82 -3.60 28.54 12.48
CA GLY A 82 -2.57 27.68 11.88
C GLY A 82 -3.07 26.63 10.88
N ARG A 83 -4.39 26.48 10.67
CA ARG A 83 -4.99 25.49 9.76
C ARG A 83 -4.44 25.56 8.33
N ALA A 84 -4.30 26.76 7.78
CA ALA A 84 -3.72 26.96 6.45
C ALA A 84 -2.23 26.58 6.40
N GLY A 85 -1.45 26.92 7.43
CA GLY A 85 -0.04 26.54 7.54
C GLY A 85 0.15 25.03 7.68
N ALA A 86 -0.66 24.37 8.50
CA ALA A 86 -0.66 22.91 8.67
C ALA A 86 -1.07 22.18 7.38
N ALA A 87 -2.06 22.69 6.64
CA ALA A 87 -2.47 22.13 5.35
C ALA A 87 -1.36 22.27 4.30
N VAL A 88 -0.72 23.45 4.20
CA VAL A 88 0.43 23.65 3.30
C VAL A 88 1.58 22.74 3.67
N PHE A 89 1.93 22.64 4.96
CA PHE A 89 2.95 21.71 5.45
C PHE A 89 2.61 20.27 5.08
N ALA A 90 1.36 19.85 5.28
CA ALA A 90 0.92 18.50 4.93
C ALA A 90 1.05 18.22 3.43
N VAL A 91 0.62 19.14 2.57
CA VAL A 91 0.76 19.02 1.12
C VAL A 91 2.24 18.90 0.72
N VAL A 92 3.12 19.72 1.31
CA VAL A 92 4.57 19.67 1.02
C VAL A 92 5.17 18.33 1.45
N VAL A 93 4.86 17.84 2.65
CA VAL A 93 5.37 16.56 3.16
C VAL A 93 4.86 15.39 2.32
N ILE A 94 3.57 15.39 1.94
CA ILE A 94 2.98 14.34 1.09
C ILE A 94 3.56 14.39 -0.32
N ALA A 95 3.75 15.58 -0.89
CA ALA A 95 4.37 15.71 -2.21
C ALA A 95 5.80 15.18 -2.20
N TRP A 96 6.58 15.52 -1.17
CA TRP A 96 7.95 15.03 -0.99
C TRP A 96 7.99 13.52 -0.75
N GLY A 97 7.15 13.00 0.15
CA GLY A 97 7.08 11.57 0.43
C GLY A 97 6.59 10.76 -0.77
N GLY A 98 5.55 11.24 -1.46
CA GLY A 98 5.04 10.66 -2.69
C GLY A 98 6.07 10.62 -3.81
N ALA A 99 6.85 11.69 -3.99
CA ALA A 99 7.96 11.71 -4.94
C ALA A 99 9.00 10.62 -4.61
N ASN A 100 9.37 10.46 -3.34
CA ASN A 100 10.33 9.44 -2.94
C ASN A 100 9.75 8.01 -3.01
N VAL A 101 8.44 7.81 -2.79
CA VAL A 101 7.76 6.53 -3.04
C VAL A 101 7.86 6.15 -4.52
N VAL A 102 7.60 7.11 -5.42
CA VAL A 102 7.74 6.91 -6.87
C VAL A 102 9.18 6.57 -7.23
N LEU A 103 10.16 7.33 -6.70
CA LEU A 103 11.57 7.06 -6.95
C LEU A 103 11.98 5.66 -6.46
N GLY A 104 11.59 5.27 -5.24
CA GLY A 104 11.87 3.93 -4.72
C GLY A 104 11.30 2.82 -5.61
N PHE A 105 10.08 2.98 -6.10
CA PHE A 105 9.49 1.99 -7.01
C PHE A 105 10.17 1.98 -8.38
N GLN A 106 10.42 3.15 -8.99
CA GLN A 106 11.11 3.23 -10.28
C GLN A 106 12.53 2.67 -10.21
N THR A 107 13.28 2.93 -9.14
CA THR A 107 14.60 2.32 -8.92
C THR A 107 14.50 0.79 -8.87
N ALA A 108 13.44 0.22 -8.30
CA ALA A 108 13.26 -1.22 -8.32
C ALA A 108 12.97 -1.74 -9.75
N VAL A 109 12.15 -1.02 -10.53
CA VAL A 109 11.89 -1.34 -11.95
C VAL A 109 13.18 -1.32 -12.75
N GLU A 110 13.95 -0.23 -12.67
CA GLU A 110 15.23 -0.07 -13.39
C GLU A 110 16.24 -1.16 -13.02
N ARG A 111 16.32 -1.54 -11.74
CA ARG A 111 17.19 -2.64 -11.28
C ARG A 111 16.75 -3.97 -11.86
N VAL A 112 15.47 -4.30 -11.76
CA VAL A 112 14.93 -5.59 -12.19
C VAL A 112 14.97 -5.75 -13.72
N GLU A 113 14.77 -4.67 -14.47
CA GLU A 113 14.84 -4.68 -15.94
C GLU A 113 16.25 -4.40 -16.48
N GLU A 114 17.26 -4.24 -15.61
CA GLU A 114 18.64 -3.87 -15.94
C GLU A 114 18.73 -2.69 -16.92
N ARG A 115 17.84 -1.71 -16.77
CA ARG A 115 17.66 -0.58 -17.69
C ARG A 115 17.58 0.74 -16.96
N GLU A 116 18.47 1.65 -17.32
CA GLU A 116 18.52 3.00 -16.75
C GLU A 116 17.89 4.04 -17.67
N GLY A 117 17.28 5.06 -17.05
CA GLY A 117 17.09 6.36 -17.67
C GLY A 117 15.86 6.45 -18.56
N ASP A 118 14.81 7.07 -18.03
CA ASP A 118 13.61 7.42 -18.77
C ASP A 118 13.55 8.90 -19.17
N PRO A 119 12.95 9.22 -20.35
CA PRO A 119 12.58 10.59 -20.67
C PRO A 119 11.66 11.16 -19.59
N PHE A 120 11.81 12.45 -19.26
CA PHE A 120 10.98 13.12 -18.23
C PHE A 120 9.47 12.92 -18.39
N ARG A 121 8.97 12.88 -19.63
CA ARG A 121 7.56 12.61 -19.93
C ARG A 121 7.12 11.20 -19.52
N HIS A 122 8.00 10.21 -19.63
CA HIS A 122 7.74 8.84 -19.21
C HIS A 122 7.75 8.76 -17.67
N GLN A 123 8.75 9.37 -17.02
CA GLN A 123 8.81 9.44 -15.55
C GLN A 123 7.56 10.07 -14.93
N LEU A 124 6.99 11.11 -15.55
CA LEU A 124 5.75 11.74 -15.06
C LEU A 124 4.53 10.82 -15.20
N ARG A 125 4.43 10.07 -16.29
CA ARG A 125 3.35 9.08 -16.49
C ARG A 125 3.48 7.91 -15.52
N ALA A 126 4.70 7.43 -15.30
CA ALA A 126 5.01 6.40 -14.31
C ALA A 126 4.68 6.89 -12.89
N ALA A 127 5.06 8.13 -12.54
CA ALA A 127 4.71 8.73 -11.26
C ALA A 127 3.18 8.78 -11.05
N ALA A 128 2.45 9.24 -12.08
CA ALA A 128 0.99 9.30 -12.03
C ALA A 128 0.34 7.91 -11.92
N SER A 129 0.87 6.90 -12.60
CA SER A 129 0.34 5.54 -12.52
C SER A 129 0.60 4.90 -11.16
N ILE A 130 1.80 5.08 -10.59
CA ILE A 130 2.17 4.56 -9.26
C ILE A 130 1.30 5.23 -8.18
N LEU A 131 1.30 6.56 -8.11
CA LEU A 131 0.53 7.30 -7.11
C LEU A 131 -0.97 7.10 -7.29
N GLY A 132 -1.46 7.07 -8.53
CA GLY A 132 -2.86 6.79 -8.83
C GLY A 132 -3.30 5.40 -8.38
N SER A 133 -2.47 4.37 -8.64
CA SER A 133 -2.74 2.99 -8.20
C SER A 133 -2.79 2.89 -6.67
N LEU A 134 -1.83 3.52 -5.97
CA LEU A 134 -1.80 3.56 -4.51
C LEU A 134 -3.00 4.34 -3.92
N ALA A 135 -3.37 5.48 -4.51
CA ALA A 135 -4.52 6.25 -4.08
C ALA A 135 -5.83 5.46 -4.25
N ILE A 136 -6.02 4.81 -5.39
CA ILE A 136 -7.18 3.92 -5.64
C ILE A 136 -7.19 2.77 -4.64
N ALA A 137 -6.05 2.13 -4.37
CA ALA A 137 -5.95 1.06 -3.38
C ALA A 137 -6.37 1.53 -1.98
N ILE A 138 -5.90 2.71 -1.54
CA ILE A 138 -6.30 3.29 -0.25
C ILE A 138 -7.82 3.51 -0.18
N VAL A 139 -8.43 4.05 -1.25
CA VAL A 139 -9.89 4.24 -1.32
C VAL A 139 -10.63 2.90 -1.27
N LEU A 140 -10.19 1.89 -2.02
CA LEU A 140 -10.80 0.56 -2.01
C LEU A 140 -10.72 -0.10 -0.64
N ILE A 141 -9.58 0.03 0.04
CA ILE A 141 -9.39 -0.47 1.40
C ILE A 141 -10.36 0.22 2.36
N ALA A 142 -10.44 1.56 2.31
CA ALA A 142 -11.35 2.32 3.16
C ALA A 142 -12.82 1.93 2.94
N LEU A 143 -13.26 1.82 1.69
CA LEU A 143 -14.62 1.39 1.34
C LEU A 143 -14.93 -0.03 1.83
N THR A 144 -13.97 -0.94 1.67
CA THR A 144 -14.11 -2.32 2.12
C THR A 144 -14.19 -2.37 3.65
N SER A 145 -13.34 -1.61 4.36
CA SER A 145 -13.38 -1.51 5.83
C SER A 145 -14.71 -0.98 6.36
N VAL A 146 -15.29 0.06 5.73
CA VAL A 146 -16.63 0.56 6.09
C VAL A 146 -17.69 -0.52 5.87
N THR A 147 -17.65 -1.21 4.73
CA THR A 147 -18.60 -2.29 4.41
C THR A 147 -18.52 -3.42 5.43
N PHE A 148 -17.31 -3.80 5.85
CA PHE A 148 -17.09 -4.81 6.89
C PHE A 148 -17.63 -4.38 8.26
N ALA A 149 -17.51 -3.10 8.63
CA ALA A 149 -18.03 -2.60 9.89
C ALA A 149 -19.57 -2.65 9.97
N LEU A 150 -20.26 -2.63 8.82
CA LEU A 150 -21.71 -2.71 8.73
C LEU A 150 -22.24 -4.16 8.71
N LEU A 151 -21.36 -5.16 8.49
CA LEU A 151 -21.76 -6.56 8.40
C LEU A 151 -21.77 -7.26 9.78
N PRO A 152 -22.72 -8.14 10.07
CA PRO A 152 -22.71 -8.96 11.28
C PRO A 152 -21.45 -9.82 11.39
N THR A 153 -20.87 -9.89 12.59
CA THR A 153 -19.70 -10.74 12.89
C THR A 153 -19.99 -12.21 12.60
N GLY A 154 -19.11 -12.90 11.86
CA GLY A 154 -19.27 -14.32 11.50
C GLY A 154 -20.06 -14.56 10.21
N SER A 155 -20.44 -13.49 9.50
CA SER A 155 -21.11 -13.58 8.22
C SER A 155 -20.24 -14.29 7.15
N PRO A 156 -20.79 -15.24 6.36
CA PRO A 156 -20.07 -15.89 5.26
C PRO A 156 -19.63 -14.88 4.18
N PHE A 157 -20.25 -13.69 4.15
CA PHE A 157 -19.86 -12.58 3.30
C PHE A 157 -18.47 -12.01 3.62
N ALA A 158 -17.89 -12.36 4.78
CA ALA A 158 -16.54 -11.92 5.12
C ALA A 158 -15.48 -12.48 4.16
N PHE A 159 -15.59 -13.76 3.77
CA PHE A 159 -14.68 -14.36 2.78
C PHE A 159 -14.86 -13.74 1.39
N VAL A 160 -16.10 -13.43 1.03
CA VAL A 160 -16.42 -12.73 -0.22
C VAL A 160 -15.79 -11.34 -0.23
N GLY A 161 -15.83 -10.60 0.88
CA GLY A 161 -15.20 -9.28 1.00
C GLY A 161 -13.69 -9.30 0.76
N HIS A 162 -12.98 -10.29 1.30
CA HIS A 162 -11.53 -10.45 1.06
C HIS A 162 -11.23 -10.83 -0.39
N ALA A 163 -12.04 -11.68 -1.02
CA ALA A 163 -11.90 -12.04 -2.42
C ALA A 163 -12.16 -10.83 -3.34
N VAL A 164 -13.19 -10.04 -3.04
CA VAL A 164 -13.49 -8.79 -3.76
C VAL A 164 -12.36 -7.79 -3.60
N LEU A 165 -11.85 -7.60 -2.37
CA LEU A 165 -10.71 -6.71 -2.13
C LEU A 165 -9.47 -7.16 -2.91
N LEU A 166 -9.16 -8.45 -2.89
CA LEU A 166 -8.03 -9.02 -3.64
C LEU A 166 -8.15 -8.73 -5.15
N LEU A 167 -9.32 -8.96 -5.73
CA LEU A 167 -9.57 -8.68 -7.15
C LEU A 167 -9.50 -7.19 -7.45
N ALA A 168 -10.11 -6.35 -6.60
CA ALA A 168 -10.10 -4.91 -6.76
C ALA A 168 -8.69 -4.32 -6.66
N LEU A 169 -7.88 -4.77 -5.70
CA LEU A 169 -6.48 -4.39 -5.56
C LEU A 169 -5.63 -4.89 -6.73
N THR A 170 -5.89 -6.11 -7.23
CA THR A 170 -5.19 -6.64 -8.41
C THR A 170 -5.40 -5.70 -9.60
N VAL A 171 -6.65 -5.30 -9.86
CA VAL A 171 -6.97 -4.36 -10.94
C VAL A 171 -6.35 -2.98 -10.69
N ALA A 172 -6.43 -2.49 -9.45
CA ALA A 172 -5.89 -1.18 -9.07
C ALA A 172 -4.37 -1.08 -9.26
N PHE A 173 -3.63 -2.17 -9.07
CA PHE A 173 -2.18 -2.20 -9.22
C PHE A 173 -1.69 -2.40 -10.65
N LEU A 174 -2.54 -2.78 -11.61
CA LEU A 174 -2.12 -3.01 -12.99
C LEU A 174 -1.36 -1.83 -13.63
N PRO A 175 -1.82 -0.56 -13.53
CA PRO A 175 -1.12 0.57 -14.15
C PRO A 175 0.27 0.83 -13.56
N MET A 176 0.46 0.50 -12.28
CA MET A 176 1.73 0.63 -11.57
C MET A 176 2.79 -0.36 -12.10
N TYR A 177 2.39 -1.49 -12.67
CA TYR A 177 3.31 -2.48 -13.25
C TYR A 177 3.52 -2.32 -14.76
N THR A 178 2.55 -1.77 -15.51
CA THR A 178 2.68 -1.66 -16.97
C THR A 178 3.26 -0.34 -17.46
N VAL A 179 2.96 0.77 -16.77
CA VAL A 179 3.33 2.10 -17.27
C VAL A 179 4.81 2.41 -17.07
N PRO A 180 5.43 2.07 -15.91
CA PRO A 180 6.87 2.28 -15.71
C PRO A 180 7.74 1.22 -16.40
N SER A 181 7.18 0.07 -16.75
CA SER A 181 7.91 -1.07 -17.29
C SER A 181 8.13 -0.94 -18.80
N ARG A 182 9.31 -1.33 -19.28
CA ARG A 182 9.59 -1.45 -20.72
C ARG A 182 9.36 -2.86 -21.27
N GLU A 183 9.36 -3.85 -20.40
CA GLU A 183 9.23 -5.26 -20.74
C GLU A 183 7.76 -5.74 -20.63
N VAL A 184 7.01 -5.19 -19.68
CA VAL A 184 5.62 -5.53 -19.39
C VAL A 184 4.69 -4.49 -20.01
N THR A 185 4.41 -4.63 -21.31
CA THR A 185 3.66 -3.61 -22.07
C THR A 185 2.15 -3.82 -22.06
N ARG A 186 1.67 -5.02 -21.71
CA ARG A 186 0.23 -5.35 -21.69
C ARG A 186 -0.26 -5.58 -20.27
N PHE A 187 -1.48 -5.11 -19.96
CA PHE A 187 -2.11 -5.36 -18.66
C PHE A 187 -2.18 -6.84 -18.29
N VAL A 188 -2.42 -7.72 -19.26
CA VAL A 188 -2.48 -9.17 -19.02
C VAL A 188 -1.14 -9.75 -18.55
N GLU A 189 -0.02 -9.19 -19.04
CA GLU A 189 1.32 -9.60 -18.63
C GLU A 189 1.63 -9.15 -17.19
N ALA A 190 1.05 -8.04 -16.75
CA ALA A 190 1.20 -7.51 -15.39
C ALA A 190 0.33 -8.19 -14.33
N VAL A 191 -0.73 -8.92 -14.73
CA VAL A 191 -1.68 -9.58 -13.80
C VAL A 191 -1.00 -10.46 -12.75
N PRO A 192 -0.02 -11.32 -13.08
CA PRO A 192 0.61 -12.18 -12.08
C PRO A 192 1.27 -11.39 -10.95
N GLY A 193 2.04 -10.37 -11.27
CA GLY A 193 2.69 -9.50 -10.30
C GLY A 193 1.70 -8.65 -9.51
N ALA A 194 0.70 -8.09 -10.18
CA ALA A 194 -0.36 -7.32 -9.52
C ALA A 194 -1.15 -8.17 -8.53
N PHE A 195 -1.42 -9.44 -8.87
CA PHE A 195 -2.07 -10.39 -7.98
C PHE A 195 -1.21 -10.71 -6.75
N ILE A 196 0.10 -10.90 -6.92
CA ILE A 196 1.02 -11.14 -5.78
C ILE A 196 1.06 -9.94 -4.84
N GLY A 197 1.18 -8.71 -5.38
CA GLY A 197 1.12 -7.49 -4.59
C GLY A 197 -0.21 -7.36 -3.82
N ALA A 198 -1.33 -7.56 -4.52
CA ALA A 198 -2.68 -7.52 -3.95
C ALA A 198 -2.91 -8.60 -2.89
N LEU A 199 -2.38 -9.81 -3.09
CA LEU A 199 -2.45 -10.91 -2.13
C LEU A 199 -1.71 -10.58 -0.85
N GLY A 200 -0.48 -10.06 -0.97
CA GLY A 200 0.30 -9.60 0.17
C GLY A 200 -0.43 -8.53 0.98
N TRP A 201 -0.99 -7.52 0.30
CA TRP A 201 -1.77 -6.47 0.94
C TRP A 201 -3.05 -7.00 1.60
N THR A 202 -3.78 -7.90 0.94
CA THR A 202 -5.00 -8.51 1.51
C THR A 202 -4.69 -9.30 2.78
N ILE A 203 -3.60 -10.08 2.79
CA ILE A 203 -3.13 -10.81 3.98
C ILE A 203 -2.76 -9.84 5.09
N LEU A 204 -1.97 -8.79 4.79
CA LEU A 204 -1.56 -7.79 5.77
C LEU A 204 -2.75 -7.08 6.41
N LEU A 205 -3.74 -6.70 5.61
CA LEU A 205 -4.97 -6.07 6.10
C LEU A 205 -5.78 -7.03 6.98
N THR A 206 -5.84 -8.30 6.62
CA THR A 206 -6.50 -9.34 7.45
C THR A 206 -5.80 -9.47 8.80
N VAL A 207 -4.47 -9.54 8.81
CA VAL A 207 -3.66 -9.62 10.04
C VAL A 207 -3.84 -8.36 10.88
N ALA A 208 -3.82 -7.18 10.28
CA ALA A 208 -4.04 -5.91 10.97
C ALA A 208 -5.46 -5.84 11.59
N GLN A 209 -6.48 -6.35 10.90
CA GLN A 209 -7.84 -6.43 11.42
C GLN A 209 -7.94 -7.35 12.64
N VAL A 210 -7.31 -8.53 12.59
CA VAL A 210 -7.25 -9.45 13.73
C VAL A 210 -6.50 -8.83 14.90
N TYR A 211 -5.38 -8.14 14.65
CA TYR A 211 -4.65 -7.42 15.69
C TYR A 211 -5.52 -6.34 16.33
N ALA A 212 -6.19 -5.50 15.51
CA ALA A 212 -7.05 -4.43 15.99
C ALA A 212 -8.22 -4.96 16.84
N ALA A 213 -8.82 -6.09 16.46
CA ALA A 213 -9.89 -6.73 17.22
C ALA A 213 -9.44 -7.22 18.61
N ASN A 214 -8.16 -7.52 18.78
CA ASN A 214 -7.58 -8.03 20.02
C ASN A 214 -6.62 -7.03 20.69
N ALA A 215 -6.61 -5.77 20.26
CA ALA A 215 -5.62 -4.77 20.66
C ALA A 215 -5.60 -4.55 22.18
N ALA A 216 -6.76 -4.64 22.86
CA ALA A 216 -6.85 -4.52 24.32
C ALA A 216 -6.06 -5.60 25.08
N SER A 217 -5.84 -6.76 24.47
CA SER A 217 -5.07 -7.87 25.04
C SER A 217 -3.59 -7.87 24.62
N TYR A 218 -3.23 -7.19 23.52
CA TYR A 218 -1.89 -7.19 22.92
C TYR A 218 -1.16 -5.84 22.97
N ALA A 219 -1.78 -4.79 23.51
CA ALA A 219 -1.17 -3.47 23.65
C ALA A 219 -0.15 -3.46 24.80
N ILE A 220 0.96 -4.19 24.63
CA ILE A 220 2.07 -4.26 25.61
C ILE A 220 2.73 -2.87 25.78
N TYR A 221 2.68 -2.01 24.75
CA TYR A 221 3.30 -0.68 24.74
C TYR A 221 2.38 0.46 24.23
N GLY A 222 1.06 0.27 24.21
CA GLY A 222 0.10 1.31 23.78
C GLY A 222 0.36 1.84 22.36
N VAL A 223 0.50 3.16 22.22
CA VAL A 223 0.72 3.85 20.93
C VAL A 223 1.95 3.34 20.18
N LEU A 224 3.03 2.96 20.89
CA LEU A 224 4.25 2.45 20.26
C LEU A 224 4.00 1.16 19.48
N SER A 225 3.15 0.27 20.00
CA SER A 225 2.77 -0.97 19.32
C SER A 225 2.00 -0.67 18.01
N GLY A 226 1.16 0.36 18.01
CA GLY A 226 0.47 0.82 16.80
C GLY A 226 1.43 1.37 15.75
N ILE A 227 2.41 2.18 16.16
CA ILE A 227 3.44 2.73 15.25
C ILE A 227 4.26 1.60 14.62
N ILE A 228 4.74 0.66 15.43
CA ILE A 228 5.51 -0.50 14.95
C ILE A 228 4.67 -1.31 13.97
N LEU A 229 3.41 -1.61 14.30
CA LEU A 229 2.52 -2.36 13.42
C LEU A 229 2.33 -1.66 12.07
N ILE A 230 2.07 -0.35 12.07
CA ILE A 230 1.88 0.42 10.83
C ILE A 230 3.16 0.39 10.00
N LEU A 231 4.31 0.69 10.60
CA LEU A 231 5.58 0.74 9.89
C LEU A 231 5.96 -0.63 9.32
N THR A 232 5.80 -1.71 10.10
CA THR A 232 6.01 -3.08 9.63
C THR A 232 5.04 -3.45 8.51
N SER A 233 3.77 -3.07 8.61
CA SER A 233 2.78 -3.36 7.57
C SER A 233 3.09 -2.62 6.27
N LEU A 234 3.52 -1.35 6.35
CA LEU A 234 3.96 -0.58 5.19
C LEU A 234 5.19 -1.19 4.53
N TYR A 235 6.16 -1.64 5.33
CA TYR A 235 7.34 -2.33 4.82
C TYR A 235 6.99 -3.63 4.10
N LEU A 236 6.17 -4.49 4.73
CA LEU A 236 5.72 -5.73 4.10
C LEU A 236 4.84 -5.47 2.88
N GLY A 237 4.06 -4.40 2.88
CA GLY A 237 3.26 -3.96 1.74
C GLY A 237 4.15 -3.52 0.57
N ALA A 238 5.19 -2.73 0.83
CA ALA A 238 6.18 -2.35 -0.17
C ALA A 238 6.93 -3.57 -0.72
N ILE A 239 7.38 -4.49 0.14
CA ILE A 239 8.00 -5.75 -0.27
C ILE A 239 7.05 -6.57 -1.15
N SER A 240 5.77 -6.66 -0.80
CA SER A 240 4.78 -7.39 -1.62
C SER A 240 4.65 -6.80 -3.03
N LEU A 241 4.71 -5.47 -3.15
CA LEU A 241 4.70 -4.80 -4.45
C LEU A 241 5.99 -5.07 -5.25
N MET A 242 7.16 -5.05 -4.59
CA MET A 242 8.43 -5.38 -5.25
C MET A 242 8.51 -6.85 -5.69
N LEU A 243 7.95 -7.78 -4.91
CA LEU A 243 7.85 -9.18 -5.32
C LEU A 243 6.96 -9.34 -6.55
N GLY A 244 5.87 -8.56 -6.64
CA GLY A 244 5.04 -8.52 -7.86
C GLY A 244 5.83 -8.09 -9.10
N LEU A 245 6.71 -7.10 -8.94
CA LEU A 245 7.59 -6.63 -10.02
C LEU A 245 8.54 -7.75 -10.49
N VAL A 246 9.24 -8.38 -9.55
CA VAL A 246 10.17 -9.50 -9.83
C VAL A 246 9.45 -10.66 -10.53
N VAL A 247 8.22 -10.99 -10.09
CA VAL A 247 7.41 -12.05 -10.72
C VAL A 247 7.09 -11.72 -12.19
N ASN A 248 6.79 -10.45 -12.50
CA ASN A 248 6.51 -10.05 -13.88
C ASN A 248 7.78 -10.10 -14.74
N ALA A 249 8.93 -9.65 -14.23
CA ALA A 249 10.19 -9.65 -14.97
C ALA A 249 10.66 -11.08 -15.31
N ILE A 250 10.66 -12.01 -14.34
CA ILE A 250 11.00 -13.42 -14.59
C ILE A 250 10.12 -14.02 -15.70
N ARG A 251 8.85 -13.60 -15.79
CA ARG A 251 7.93 -14.07 -16.82
C ARG A 251 8.18 -13.42 -18.18
N ALA A 252 8.62 -12.17 -18.22
CA ALA A 252 9.00 -11.48 -19.45
C ALA A 252 10.24 -12.14 -20.07
N ASP A 253 11.29 -12.37 -19.28
CA ASP A 253 12.53 -13.06 -19.72
C ASP A 253 12.24 -14.44 -20.32
N GLY A 254 11.41 -15.24 -19.63
CA GLY A 254 11.03 -16.57 -20.10
C GLY A 254 10.26 -16.57 -21.44
N THR A 255 9.65 -15.45 -21.82
CA THR A 255 8.97 -15.32 -23.12
C THR A 255 9.90 -14.91 -24.25
N GLU A 256 10.98 -14.15 -23.99
CA GLU A 256 11.95 -13.77 -25.02
C GLU A 256 12.75 -14.97 -25.56
N ILE A 257 13.08 -15.95 -24.70
CA ILE A 257 13.81 -17.17 -25.11
C ILE A 257 12.97 -18.08 -26.05
N SER A 258 11.65 -17.87 -26.11
CA SER A 258 10.73 -18.68 -26.92
C SER A 258 10.38 -18.09 -28.30
N ARG A 259 10.93 -16.93 -28.66
CA ARG A 259 10.83 -16.31 -30.00
C ARG A 259 12.13 -16.47 -30.78
#